data_AF-A0A4Q6FIG8-F1
#
_entry.id   AF-A0A4Q6FIG8-F1
#
_cell.length_a   1.000
_cell.length_b   1.000
_cell.length_c   1.000
_cell.angle_alpha   90.00
_cell.angle_beta   90.00
_cell.angle_gamma   90.00
#
_symmetry.space_group_name_H-M   'P 1'
#
loop_
_entity.id
_entity.type
_entity.pdbx_description
1 polymer ?
#
loop_
_entity_poly.entity_id
_entity_poly.type
_entity_poly.pdbx_seq_one_letter_code
_entity_poly.pdbx_strand_id
1 'polypeptide(L)'
;MKLTITGFFASILMASSLSACGACSDETKLEIQMYGVARAPASATGDRDPQFQSYTVQSIVLNSAEGDVSLIDAPSTFKIVDRPQILLKRIADEWAGRTFTGLTVTFDATVVGGDNDDADLSFTLSAPVVALTQTLLLEENKGLNFTIKAVWANTIAGEAMTEPTFEIVAQ
;
A
#
# COMPACT_ATOMS: atom_id res chain seq x y z
N MET A 1 27.65 73.33 11.00
CA MET A 1 28.07 72.40 9.92
C MET A 1 29.29 71.61 10.37
N LYS A 2 29.05 70.42 10.93
CA LYS A 2 29.89 69.20 10.96
C LYS A 2 29.22 68.25 11.94
N LEU A 3 28.87 67.04 11.50
CA LEU A 3 28.82 65.82 12.30
C LEU A 3 28.42 64.66 11.38
N THR A 4 29.42 63.82 11.12
CA THR A 4 29.29 62.47 10.55
C THR A 4 28.67 61.58 11.62
N ILE A 5 27.62 60.82 11.28
CA ILE A 5 27.15 59.68 12.08
C ILE A 5 27.05 58.46 11.16
N THR A 6 27.98 57.55 11.38
CA THR A 6 27.94 56.15 10.97
C THR A 6 26.96 55.36 11.85
N GLY A 7 26.15 54.53 11.21
CA GLY A 7 25.55 53.33 11.80
C GLY A 7 24.17 53.51 12.44
N PHE A 8 23.16 52.89 11.83
CA PHE A 8 22.38 51.79 12.43
C PHE A 8 21.30 51.32 11.46
N PHE A 9 21.17 50.00 11.35
CA PHE A 9 19.95 49.22 11.09
C PHE A 9 18.70 49.95 10.60
N ALA A 10 18.23 49.57 9.40
CA ALA A 10 16.85 49.11 9.14
C ALA A 10 16.50 49.40 7.68
N SER A 11 16.48 48.38 6.83
CA SER A 11 15.68 48.39 5.59
C SER A 11 15.52 46.96 5.08
N ILE A 12 14.34 46.38 5.36
CA ILE A 12 13.56 45.48 4.48
C ILE A 12 14.23 44.11 4.22
N LEU A 13 13.92 42.99 4.89
CA LEU A 13 12.61 42.36 5.17
C LEU A 13 11.65 42.41 3.97
N MET A 14 12.02 41.78 2.86
CA MET A 14 11.10 41.16 1.89
C MET A 14 11.87 40.33 0.86
N ALA A 15 11.22 39.24 0.43
CA ALA A 15 11.58 38.37 -0.70
C ALA A 15 12.69 37.32 -0.48
N SER A 16 12.36 36.30 0.29
CA SER A 16 12.72 34.91 -0.07
C SER A 16 11.68 33.91 0.45
N SER A 17 10.39 34.26 0.30
CA SER A 17 9.31 33.28 0.29
C SER A 17 9.13 32.77 -1.13
N LEU A 18 10.04 31.93 -1.62
CA LEU A 18 9.83 31.22 -2.88
C LEU A 18 10.38 29.81 -2.79
N SER A 19 9.45 28.88 -2.97
CA SER A 19 9.67 27.53 -3.50
C SER A 19 9.98 26.42 -2.50
N ALA A 20 9.11 26.26 -1.51
CA ALA A 20 8.73 24.91 -1.06
C ALA A 20 7.21 24.77 -1.15
N CYS A 21 6.67 25.14 -2.31
CA CYS A 21 5.37 24.64 -2.74
C CYS A 21 5.60 23.14 -2.99
N GLY A 22 5.32 22.32 -1.98
CA GLY A 22 5.14 20.89 -2.17
C GLY A 22 4.15 20.74 -3.32
N ALA A 23 4.57 20.03 -4.37
CA ALA A 23 3.83 19.90 -5.60
C ALA A 23 2.36 19.57 -5.31
N CYS A 24 1.47 20.56 -5.46
CA CYS A 24 0.06 20.29 -5.66
C CYS A 24 -0.01 19.56 -7.00
N SER A 25 -0.14 18.24 -6.95
CA SER A 25 -0.42 17.45 -8.13
C SER A 25 -1.88 17.66 -8.45
N ASP A 26 -2.20 18.20 -9.63
CA ASP A 26 -3.59 18.35 -10.12
C ASP A 26 -4.18 17.00 -10.58
N GLU A 27 -3.69 15.89 -10.03
CA GLU A 27 -4.05 14.53 -10.43
C GLU A 27 -4.65 13.83 -9.21
N THR A 28 -5.84 13.27 -9.37
CA THR A 28 -6.38 12.30 -8.42
C THR A 28 -5.64 10.99 -8.60
N LYS A 29 -5.07 10.45 -7.51
CA LYS A 29 -4.21 9.26 -7.55
C LYS A 29 -4.80 8.13 -6.74
N LEU A 30 -4.69 6.91 -7.27
CA LEU A 30 -5.01 5.69 -6.55
C LEU A 30 -3.74 4.85 -6.42
N GLU A 31 -3.39 4.51 -5.20
CA GLU A 31 -2.27 3.60 -4.92
C GLU A 31 -2.73 2.48 -4.01
N ILE A 32 -2.38 1.24 -4.38
CA ILE A 32 -2.62 0.05 -3.57
C ILE A 32 -1.28 -0.62 -3.39
N GLN A 33 -0.87 -0.76 -2.14
CA GLN A 33 0.34 -1.45 -1.77
C GLN A 33 0.04 -2.64 -0.87
N MET A 34 0.91 -3.64 -0.90
CA MET A 34 0.88 -4.78 0.00
C MET A 34 2.13 -4.78 0.86
N TYR A 35 1.96 -5.03 2.15
CA TYR A 35 3.06 -5.11 3.11
C TYR A 35 2.95 -6.37 3.94
N GLY A 36 3.99 -7.19 3.90
CA GLY A 36 4.13 -8.37 4.75
C GLY A 36 4.75 -8.01 6.09
N VAL A 37 4.14 -8.47 7.19
CA VAL A 37 4.67 -8.29 8.55
C VAL A 37 4.84 -9.65 9.22
N ALA A 38 6.08 -10.00 9.53
CA ALA A 38 6.37 -11.07 10.46
C ALA A 38 6.02 -10.62 11.90
N ARG A 39 5.04 -11.27 12.52
CA ARG A 39 4.77 -11.13 13.96
C ARG A 39 4.79 -12.50 14.60
N ALA A 40 5.91 -12.88 15.21
CA ALA A 40 5.98 -14.08 16.04
C ALA A 40 4.98 -13.96 17.23
N PRO A 41 3.91 -14.76 17.32
CA PRO A 41 3.18 -14.87 18.58
C PRO A 41 4.08 -15.54 19.63
N ALA A 42 3.88 -15.25 20.91
CA ALA A 42 4.65 -15.84 22.01
C ALA A 42 4.55 -17.39 22.08
N SER A 43 3.57 -17.97 21.38
CA SER A 43 3.29 -19.41 21.28
C SER A 43 3.55 -20.00 19.87
N ALA A 44 4.34 -19.32 19.04
CA ALA A 44 4.57 -19.75 17.65
C ALA A 44 5.28 -21.12 17.60
N THR A 45 4.82 -21.97 16.68
CA THR A 45 5.35 -23.33 16.42
C THR A 45 6.33 -23.40 15.25
N GLY A 46 6.68 -22.25 14.62
CA GLY A 46 7.60 -22.18 13.49
C GLY A 46 9.02 -21.78 13.93
N ASP A 47 10.01 -22.35 13.26
CA ASP A 47 11.43 -22.24 13.62
C ASP A 47 12.19 -21.23 12.75
N ARG A 48 11.61 -20.78 11.61
CA ARG A 48 12.26 -19.88 10.65
C ARG A 48 11.27 -18.87 10.04
N ASP A 49 11.79 -17.70 9.67
CA ASP A 49 11.08 -16.66 8.93
C ASP A 49 11.25 -16.85 7.41
N PRO A 50 10.21 -16.62 6.59
CA PRO A 50 10.28 -16.71 5.14
C PRO A 50 11.08 -15.54 4.59
N GLN A 51 11.93 -15.79 3.60
CA GLN A 51 12.68 -14.74 2.89
C GLN A 51 11.92 -14.19 1.69
N PHE A 52 10.88 -14.90 1.22
CA PHE A 52 9.91 -14.39 0.28
C PHE A 52 8.55 -15.10 0.41
N GLN A 53 7.49 -14.41 0.01
CA GLN A 53 6.20 -15.00 -0.34
C GLN A 53 5.68 -14.35 -1.63
N SER A 54 5.28 -15.16 -2.58
CA SER A 54 4.82 -14.77 -3.92
C SER A 54 3.31 -14.86 -3.98
N TYR A 55 2.67 -13.72 -4.24
CA TYR A 55 1.23 -13.58 -4.38
C TYR A 55 0.89 -13.19 -5.80
N THR A 56 -0.12 -13.82 -6.38
CA THR A 56 -0.68 -13.40 -7.67
C THR A 56 -1.99 -12.69 -7.40
N VAL A 57 -2.08 -11.40 -7.72
CA VAL A 57 -3.33 -10.65 -7.69
C VAL A 57 -4.09 -10.96 -8.97
N GLN A 58 -5.31 -11.47 -8.84
CA GLN A 58 -6.21 -11.81 -9.95
C GLN A 58 -7.12 -10.62 -10.32
N SER A 59 -7.62 -9.89 -9.33
CA SER A 59 -8.44 -8.70 -9.55
C SER A 59 -8.34 -7.70 -8.40
N ILE A 60 -8.57 -6.43 -8.73
CA ILE A 60 -8.76 -5.33 -7.78
C ILE A 60 -9.98 -4.55 -8.25
N VAL A 61 -10.99 -4.41 -7.38
CA VAL A 61 -12.27 -3.82 -7.72
C VAL A 61 -12.67 -2.75 -6.69
N LEU A 62 -12.97 -1.54 -7.14
CA LEU A 62 -13.71 -0.58 -6.32
C LEU A 62 -15.20 -0.87 -6.43
N ASN A 63 -15.85 -1.09 -5.30
CA ASN A 63 -17.25 -1.47 -5.26
C ASN A 63 -18.14 -0.23 -5.23
N SER A 64 -19.21 -0.19 -6.04
CA SER A 64 -20.17 0.92 -6.03
C SER A 64 -21.58 0.46 -6.36
N ALA A 65 -22.57 1.18 -5.83
CA ALA A 65 -23.96 0.98 -6.21
C ALA A 65 -24.24 1.34 -7.69
N GLU A 66 -23.41 2.20 -8.29
CA GLU A 66 -23.55 2.67 -9.68
C GLU A 66 -22.84 1.76 -10.69
N GLY A 67 -22.00 0.84 -10.22
CA GLY A 67 -21.20 -0.05 -11.05
C GLY A 67 -19.78 -0.19 -10.52
N ASP A 68 -19.34 -1.43 -10.38
CA ASP A 68 -17.99 -1.77 -9.94
C ASP A 68 -16.93 -1.37 -10.98
N VAL A 69 -15.76 -0.96 -10.49
CA VAL A 69 -14.63 -0.55 -11.32
C VAL A 69 -13.47 -1.53 -11.13
N SER A 70 -13.10 -2.25 -12.20
CA SER A 70 -11.89 -3.08 -12.22
C SER A 70 -10.66 -2.23 -12.49
N LEU A 71 -9.63 -2.41 -11.66
CA LEU A 71 -8.43 -1.56 -11.67
C LEU A 71 -7.21 -2.20 -12.32
N ILE A 72 -7.20 -3.52 -12.51
CA ILE A 72 -6.15 -4.24 -13.22
C ILE A 72 -6.72 -5.00 -14.42
N ASP A 73 -5.92 -5.08 -15.48
CA ASP A 73 -6.31 -5.66 -16.76
C ASP A 73 -5.88 -7.13 -16.90
N ALA A 74 -4.89 -7.56 -16.11
CA ALA A 74 -4.38 -8.91 -16.10
C ALA A 74 -3.82 -9.27 -14.71
N PRO A 75 -3.76 -10.57 -14.37
CA PRO A 75 -3.14 -11.02 -13.14
C PRO A 75 -1.67 -10.61 -13.05
N SER A 76 -1.20 -10.33 -11.83
CA SER A 76 0.17 -9.86 -11.59
C SER A 76 0.75 -10.49 -10.32
N THR A 77 1.99 -10.95 -10.40
CA THR A 77 2.67 -11.65 -9.30
C THR A 77 3.70 -10.77 -8.63
N PHE A 78 3.68 -10.73 -7.30
CA PHE A 78 4.56 -9.91 -6.48
C PHE A 78 5.18 -10.73 -5.36
N LYS A 79 6.42 -10.42 -5.01
CA LYS A 79 7.11 -11.00 -3.85
C LYS A 79 7.04 -10.02 -2.69
N ILE A 80 6.45 -10.43 -1.57
CA ILE A 80 6.42 -9.66 -0.33
C ILE A 80 7.31 -10.32 0.70
N VAL A 81 8.15 -9.53 1.37
CA VAL A 81 8.80 -9.80 2.68
C VAL A 81 9.37 -8.47 3.17
N ASP A 82 9.01 -8.06 4.39
CA ASP A 82 9.56 -6.91 5.15
C ASP A 82 9.68 -5.58 4.40
N ARG A 83 9.02 -5.42 3.24
CA ARG A 83 9.01 -4.21 2.42
C ARG A 83 7.68 -4.05 1.70
N PRO A 84 7.11 -2.82 1.64
CA PRO A 84 5.93 -2.56 0.84
C PRO A 84 6.19 -2.83 -0.64
N GLN A 85 5.22 -3.47 -1.30
CA GLN A 85 5.18 -3.62 -2.75
C GLN A 85 3.98 -2.86 -3.29
N ILE A 86 4.21 -2.01 -4.28
CA ILE A 86 3.13 -1.32 -4.98
C ILE A 86 2.47 -2.32 -5.94
N LEU A 87 1.22 -2.69 -5.66
CA LEU A 87 0.43 -3.57 -6.52
C LEU A 87 -0.17 -2.79 -7.69
N LEU A 88 -0.61 -1.56 -7.42
CA LEU A 88 -1.22 -0.66 -8.38
C LEU A 88 -0.87 0.79 -8.03
N LYS A 89 -0.52 1.57 -9.05
CA LYS A 89 -0.46 3.03 -8.98
C LYS A 89 -1.02 3.60 -10.29
N ARG A 90 -2.10 4.38 -10.21
CA ARG A 90 -2.78 4.93 -11.39
C ARG A 90 -3.34 6.32 -11.13
N ILE A 91 -3.45 7.11 -12.19
CA ILE A 91 -4.24 8.35 -12.21
C ILE A 91 -5.72 7.98 -12.34
N ALA A 92 -6.57 8.56 -11.49
CA ALA A 92 -7.96 8.18 -11.30
C ALA A 92 -8.93 9.37 -11.51
N ASP A 93 -8.53 10.35 -12.32
CA ASP A 93 -9.31 11.58 -12.58
C ASP A 93 -10.72 11.29 -13.12
N GLU A 94 -10.88 10.22 -13.90
CA GLU A 94 -12.19 9.79 -14.44
C GLU A 94 -13.21 9.35 -13.37
N TRP A 95 -12.74 9.11 -12.14
CA TRP A 95 -13.56 8.75 -10.99
C TRP A 95 -13.53 9.82 -9.89
N ALA A 96 -12.92 10.98 -10.14
CA ALA A 96 -12.91 12.08 -9.18
C ALA A 96 -14.35 12.53 -8.87
N GLY A 97 -14.62 12.83 -7.60
CA GLY A 97 -15.94 13.16 -7.06
C GLY A 97 -16.86 11.95 -6.84
N ARG A 98 -16.47 10.73 -7.21
CA ARG A 98 -17.29 9.53 -7.02
C ARG A 98 -17.12 8.93 -5.62
N THR A 99 -18.20 8.30 -5.17
CA THR A 99 -18.24 7.54 -3.92
C THR A 99 -18.30 6.04 -4.22
N PHE A 100 -17.47 5.28 -3.52
CA PHE A 100 -17.44 3.82 -3.53
C PHE A 100 -17.82 3.27 -2.16
N THR A 101 -18.34 2.06 -2.11
CA THR A 101 -18.74 1.36 -0.88
C THR A 101 -17.65 0.41 -0.35
N GLY A 102 -16.55 0.26 -1.09
CA GLY A 102 -15.45 -0.60 -0.69
C GLY A 102 -14.40 -0.86 -1.75
N LEU A 103 -13.45 -1.70 -1.38
CA LEU A 103 -12.40 -2.24 -2.25
C LEU A 103 -12.36 -3.76 -2.04
N THR A 104 -12.41 -4.53 -3.13
CA THR A 104 -12.23 -5.98 -3.11
C THR A 104 -10.97 -6.35 -3.87
N VAL A 105 -10.09 -7.14 -3.25
CA VAL A 105 -8.87 -7.67 -3.85
C VAL A 105 -8.95 -9.19 -3.86
N THR A 106 -8.79 -9.79 -5.04
CA THR A 106 -8.78 -11.25 -5.21
C THR A 106 -7.37 -11.70 -5.55
N PHE A 107 -6.87 -12.67 -4.80
CA PHE A 107 -5.61 -13.34 -5.05
C PHE A 107 -5.83 -14.70 -5.71
N ASP A 108 -4.80 -15.23 -6.35
CA ASP A 108 -4.71 -16.66 -6.60
C ASP A 108 -4.67 -17.38 -5.27
N ALA A 109 -5.37 -18.52 -5.18
CA ALA A 109 -5.44 -19.27 -3.94
C ALA A 109 -4.08 -19.88 -3.57
N THR A 110 -3.19 -20.12 -4.52
CA THR A 110 -1.88 -20.73 -4.27
C THR A 110 -0.85 -19.65 -4.00
N VAL A 111 -0.22 -19.73 -2.83
CA VAL A 111 0.91 -18.86 -2.45
C VAL A 111 2.17 -19.70 -2.36
N VAL A 112 3.27 -19.17 -2.91
CA VAL A 112 4.58 -19.83 -2.91
C VAL A 112 5.56 -19.02 -2.08
N GLY A 113 6.33 -19.64 -1.20
CA GLY A 113 7.29 -18.97 -0.33
C GLY A 113 8.39 -19.91 0.15
N GLY A 114 9.37 -19.37 0.88
CA GLY A 114 10.47 -20.17 1.39
C GLY A 114 11.62 -19.34 1.98
N ASP A 115 12.65 -20.02 2.47
CA ASP A 115 13.86 -19.44 3.06
C ASP A 115 15.07 -19.59 2.12
N ASN A 116 14.95 -19.07 0.90
CA ASN A 116 15.99 -18.91 -0.13
C ASN A 116 16.82 -20.13 -0.58
N ASP A 117 16.90 -21.25 0.14
CA ASP A 117 17.81 -22.36 -0.23
C ASP A 117 17.20 -23.78 -0.18
N ASP A 118 16.07 -24.04 0.48
CA ASP A 118 15.47 -25.38 0.57
C ASP A 118 14.00 -25.41 0.09
N ALA A 119 13.82 -25.63 -1.22
CA ALA A 119 12.54 -25.92 -1.91
C ALA A 119 11.39 -24.89 -1.73
N ASP A 120 10.75 -24.53 -2.85
CA ASP A 120 9.53 -23.73 -2.82
C ASP A 120 8.44 -24.45 -1.99
N LEU A 121 8.06 -23.85 -0.87
CA LEU A 121 6.90 -24.26 -0.11
C LEU A 121 5.66 -23.63 -0.73
N SER A 122 4.50 -24.27 -0.56
CA SER A 122 3.23 -23.69 -0.96
C SER A 122 2.15 -23.92 0.08
N PHE A 123 1.21 -22.98 0.16
CA PHE A 123 -0.03 -23.15 0.90
C PHE A 123 -1.20 -22.60 0.07
N THR A 124 -2.40 -23.07 0.41
CA THR A 124 -3.65 -22.57 -0.19
C THR A 124 -4.32 -21.59 0.76
N LEU A 125 -4.65 -20.41 0.25
CA LEU A 125 -5.45 -19.41 0.95
C LEU A 125 -6.86 -19.96 1.19
N SER A 126 -7.26 -20.02 2.46
CA SER A 126 -8.62 -20.33 2.88
C SER A 126 -9.59 -19.20 2.51
N ALA A 127 -9.09 -17.96 2.44
CA ALA A 127 -9.84 -16.79 2.02
C ALA A 127 -9.02 -15.93 1.02
N PRO A 128 -9.02 -16.28 -0.29
CA PRO A 128 -8.26 -15.54 -1.31
C PRO A 128 -8.87 -14.19 -1.70
N VAL A 129 -10.04 -13.84 -1.13
CA VAL A 129 -10.73 -12.58 -1.37
C VAL A 129 -10.67 -11.74 -0.10
N VAL A 130 -10.08 -10.55 -0.21
CA VAL A 130 -9.97 -9.59 0.89
C VAL A 130 -10.78 -8.36 0.53
N ALA A 131 -11.70 -7.95 1.40
CA ALA A 131 -12.58 -6.82 1.17
C ALA A 131 -12.47 -5.77 2.26
N LEU A 132 -12.45 -4.51 1.85
CA LEU A 132 -12.67 -3.35 2.68
C LEU A 132 -14.11 -2.88 2.46
N THR A 133 -14.95 -2.90 3.49
CA THR A 133 -16.33 -2.39 3.42
C THR A 133 -16.42 -1.07 4.16
N GLN A 134 -16.19 0.03 3.46
CA GLN A 134 -16.33 1.38 3.99
C GLN A 134 -16.60 2.35 2.84
N THR A 135 -17.22 3.49 3.16
CA THR A 135 -17.38 4.57 2.17
C THR A 135 -16.02 5.16 1.80
N LEU A 136 -15.72 5.22 0.51
CA LEU A 136 -14.49 5.77 -0.06
C LEU A 136 -14.87 6.92 -1.00
N LEU A 137 -14.41 8.13 -0.71
CA LEU A 137 -14.59 9.29 -1.57
C LEU A 137 -13.29 9.54 -2.34
N LEU A 138 -13.33 9.50 -3.68
CA LEU A 138 -12.22 9.95 -4.51
C LEU A 138 -12.30 11.46 -4.67
N GLU A 139 -11.64 12.19 -3.79
CA GLU A 139 -11.60 13.66 -3.88
C GLU A 139 -10.73 14.13 -5.06
N GLU A 140 -11.16 15.22 -5.70
CA GLU A 140 -10.41 15.86 -6.79
C GLU A 140 -9.02 16.30 -6.31
N ASN A 141 -8.00 16.04 -7.12
CA ASN A 141 -6.60 16.41 -6.86
C ASN A 141 -6.03 15.82 -5.57
N LYS A 142 -6.60 14.71 -5.07
CA LYS A 142 -6.10 13.99 -3.90
C LYS A 142 -5.69 12.56 -4.24
N GLY A 143 -4.71 12.08 -3.47
CA GLY A 143 -4.33 10.67 -3.48
C GLY A 143 -5.16 9.88 -2.47
N LEU A 144 -5.68 8.73 -2.88
CA LEU A 144 -6.24 7.73 -1.99
C LEU A 144 -5.32 6.51 -1.98
N ASN A 145 -4.84 6.13 -0.78
CA ASN A 145 -3.87 5.06 -0.63
C ASN A 145 -4.49 3.91 0.17
N PHE A 146 -4.29 2.68 -0.31
CA PHE A 146 -4.68 1.47 0.38
C PHE A 146 -3.46 0.64 0.69
N THR A 147 -3.40 0.12 1.92
CA THR A 147 -2.38 -0.85 2.33
C THR A 147 -3.05 -2.17 2.68
N ILE A 148 -2.76 -3.20 1.91
CA ILE A 148 -3.07 -4.59 2.25
C ILE A 148 -1.95 -5.10 3.17
N LYS A 149 -2.24 -5.25 4.46
CA LYS A 149 -1.32 -5.87 5.41
C LYS A 149 -1.52 -7.38 5.38
N ALA A 150 -0.45 -8.12 5.11
CA ALA A 150 -0.39 -9.56 5.32
C ALA A 150 0.40 -9.81 6.60
N VAL A 151 -0.28 -10.28 7.65
CA VAL A 151 0.36 -10.56 8.94
C VAL A 151 0.46 -12.07 9.13
N TRP A 152 1.66 -12.58 9.38
CA TRP A 152 1.88 -14.00 9.64
C TRP A 152 2.56 -14.23 11.00
N ALA A 153 2.25 -15.38 11.59
CA ALA A 153 3.03 -16.01 12.66
C ALA A 153 4.20 -16.80 12.03
N ASN A 154 5.28 -17.07 12.78
CA ASN A 154 6.48 -17.80 12.31
C ASN A 154 6.13 -18.86 11.27
N THR A 155 6.74 -18.74 10.09
CA THR A 155 6.09 -19.19 8.86
C THR A 155 6.66 -20.48 8.32
N ILE A 156 7.66 -21.09 8.95
CA ILE A 156 8.20 -22.37 8.49
C ILE A 156 8.33 -23.31 9.69
N ALA A 157 7.49 -24.35 9.71
CA ALA A 157 7.59 -25.48 10.64
C ALA A 157 7.75 -26.76 9.80
N GLY A 158 8.96 -27.31 9.74
CA GLY A 158 9.28 -28.39 8.78
C GLY A 158 9.16 -27.89 7.32
N GLU A 159 8.35 -28.59 6.51
CA GLU A 159 8.05 -28.28 5.09
C GLU A 159 6.71 -27.53 4.90
N ALA A 160 6.15 -26.91 5.94
CA ALA A 160 4.87 -26.24 5.87
C ALA A 160 4.96 -24.74 6.18
N MET A 161 4.22 -23.94 5.41
CA MET A 161 4.02 -22.51 5.67
C MET A 161 2.70 -22.19 6.35
N THR A 162 2.71 -21.16 7.21
CA THR A 162 1.48 -20.64 7.83
C THR A 162 0.82 -19.60 6.92
N GLU A 163 -0.50 -19.71 6.80
CA GLU A 163 -1.32 -18.73 6.07
C GLU A 163 -1.32 -17.38 6.82
N PRO A 164 -1.14 -16.24 6.12
CA PRO A 164 -1.28 -14.93 6.73
C PRO A 164 -2.75 -14.55 6.95
N THR A 165 -2.97 -13.67 7.90
CA THR A 165 -4.23 -12.90 7.97
C THR A 165 -4.08 -11.61 7.16
N PHE A 166 -5.10 -11.24 6.38
CA PHE A 166 -5.12 -9.99 5.64
C PHE A 166 -5.99 -8.92 6.29
N GLU A 167 -5.53 -7.67 6.19
CA GLU A 167 -6.30 -6.48 6.54
C GLU A 167 -6.06 -5.40 5.47
N ILE A 168 -7.10 -4.72 5.01
CA ILE A 168 -6.96 -3.54 4.15
C ILE A 168 -7.16 -2.28 5.00
N VAL A 169 -6.24 -1.34 4.89
CA VAL A 169 -6.32 -0.03 5.54
C VAL A 169 -6.30 1.08 4.50
N ALA A 170 -7.29 1.95 4.51
CA ALA A 170 -7.30 3.19 3.74
C ALA A 170 -6.58 4.31 4.50
N GLN A 171 -5.82 5.14 3.78
CA GLN A 171 -5.03 6.27 4.30
C GLN A 171 -5.31 7.55 3.52
#